data_AF-A0A9X0D3M6-F1
#
_entry.id   AF-A0A9X0D3M6-F1
#
_cell.length_a   1.000
_cell.length_b   1.000
_cell.length_c   1.000
_cell.angle_alpha   90.00
_cell.angle_beta   90.00
_cell.angle_gamma   90.00
#
_symmetry.space_group_name_H-M   'P 1'
#
loop_
_entity.id
_entity.type
_entity.pdbx_description
1 polymer ?
#
loop_
_entity_poly.entity_id
_entity_poly.type
_entity_poly.pdbx_seq_one_letter_code
_entity_poly.pdbx_strand_id
1 'polypeptide(L)'
;MFMGLSPELELSVDELTAPERKDFVEKLLQCTRDKDVQELLCSDQGLDVLENICFRGVPSESTVQSKDKIVRAVLIGDVVQGRLPMVSQLMEGLTPCGILAAIQTNPEEMRALFCINHTGEKLDEDRFMNLFKVNFSQEQQKKAKEMNTYNSFVTMLAWLPMKVHEP
;
A
#
# COMPACT_ATOMS: atom_id res chain seq x y z
N MET A 1 23.49 6.73 6.19
CA MET A 1 23.71 6.51 4.74
C MET A 1 22.50 5.73 4.25
N PHE A 2 21.47 6.40 3.74
CA PHE A 2 20.28 5.72 3.23
C PHE A 2 20.63 5.11 1.88
N MET A 3 20.78 3.79 1.82
CA MET A 3 20.90 3.08 0.55
C MET A 3 19.63 3.34 -0.27
N GLY A 4 19.84 3.73 -1.53
CA GLY A 4 18.79 4.21 -2.43
C GLY A 4 17.66 3.20 -2.54
N LEU A 5 16.49 3.59 -2.05
CA LEU A 5 15.24 2.96 -2.42
C LEU A 5 15.06 3.16 -3.93
N SER A 6 14.81 2.06 -4.66
CA SER A 6 14.56 2.10 -6.10
C SER A 6 13.50 3.16 -6.43
N PRO A 7 13.61 3.89 -7.55
CA PRO A 7 12.53 4.74 -8.05
C PRO A 7 11.19 3.99 -8.26
N GLU A 8 11.20 2.66 -8.23
CA GLU A 8 10.05 1.77 -8.48
C GLU A 8 9.22 1.44 -7.23
N LEU A 9 9.59 1.93 -6.04
CA LEU A 9 8.75 1.73 -4.86
C LEU A 9 7.52 2.64 -4.95
N GLU A 10 6.45 2.13 -5.57
CA GLU A 10 5.14 2.76 -5.60
C GLU A 10 4.53 2.74 -4.20
N LEU A 11 4.71 3.84 -3.47
CA LEU A 11 4.07 4.06 -2.18
C LEU A 11 2.84 4.95 -2.39
N SER A 12 1.71 4.56 -1.81
CA SER A 12 0.47 5.32 -1.86
C SER A 12 0.19 6.06 -0.55
N VAL A 13 -0.45 7.23 -0.65
CA VAL A 13 -0.93 7.99 0.52
C VAL A 13 -1.90 7.17 1.39
N ASP A 14 -2.60 6.20 0.79
CA ASP A 14 -3.51 5.31 1.52
C ASP A 14 -2.79 4.28 2.41
N GLU A 15 -1.49 4.09 2.23
CA GLU A 15 -0.68 3.19 3.06
C GLU A 15 -0.16 3.87 4.33
N LEU A 16 -0.36 5.19 4.47
CA LEU A 16 -0.02 5.92 5.69
C LEU A 16 -0.87 5.42 6.86
N THR A 17 -0.18 5.03 7.93
CA THR A 17 -0.80 4.46 9.12
C THR A 17 -1.18 5.52 10.14
N ALA A 18 -0.43 6.63 10.18
CA ALA A 18 -0.65 7.75 11.09
C ALA A 18 -1.65 8.77 10.50
N PRO A 19 -2.82 9.01 11.12
CA PRO A 19 -3.82 9.96 10.62
C PRO A 19 -3.26 11.37 10.43
N GLU A 20 -2.44 11.85 11.36
CA GLU A 20 -1.80 13.17 11.31
C GLU A 20 -0.86 13.34 10.11
N ARG A 21 -0.20 12.26 9.67
CA ARG A 21 0.67 12.28 8.48
C ARG A 21 -0.14 12.22 7.20
N LYS A 22 -1.23 11.46 7.19
CA LYS A 22 -2.16 11.41 6.06
C LYS A 22 -2.79 12.78 5.79
N ASP A 23 -3.34 13.41 6.83
CA ASP A 23 -3.91 14.76 6.76
C ASP A 23 -2.86 15.80 6.30
N PHE A 24 -1.63 15.74 6.83
CA PHE A 24 -0.55 16.61 6.40
C PHE A 24 -0.22 16.44 4.90
N VAL A 25 -0.07 15.20 4.43
CA VAL A 25 0.25 14.90 3.02
C VAL A 25 -0.89 15.35 2.10
N GLU A 26 -2.14 15.11 2.47
CA GLU A 26 -3.30 15.57 1.70
C GLU A 26 -3.34 17.09 1.58
N LYS A 27 -3.11 17.82 2.69
CA LYS A 27 -2.98 19.29 2.67
C LYS A 27 -1.83 19.75 1.79
N LEU A 28 -0.68 19.10 1.89
CA LEU A 28 0.51 19.44 1.11
C LEU A 28 0.27 19.27 -0.39
N LEU A 29 -0.41 18.21 -0.80
CA LEU A 29 -0.77 17.96 -2.20
C LEU A 29 -1.71 19.04 -2.76
N GLN A 30 -2.58 19.60 -1.92
CA GLN A 30 -3.51 20.68 -2.29
C GLN A 30 -2.85 22.05 -2.41
N CYS A 31 -1.64 22.26 -1.86
CA CYS A 31 -0.94 23.54 -1.98
C CYS A 31 -0.58 23.85 -3.44
N THR A 32 -1.05 24.97 -3.98
CA THR A 32 -0.77 25.38 -5.39
C THR A 32 0.25 26.50 -5.51
N ARG A 33 0.56 27.18 -4.41
CA ARG A 33 1.53 28.30 -4.36
C ARG A 33 2.64 27.99 -3.36
N ASP A 34 3.83 28.53 -3.62
CA ASP A 34 5.00 28.34 -2.74
C ASP A 34 4.71 28.82 -1.31
N LYS A 35 3.98 29.93 -1.18
CA LYS A 35 3.58 30.46 0.13
C LYS A 35 2.73 29.48 0.93
N ASP A 36 1.82 28.75 0.28
CA ASP A 36 0.94 27.78 0.95
C ASP A 36 1.76 26.58 1.46
N VAL A 37 2.76 26.16 0.67
CA VAL A 37 3.71 25.11 1.07
C VAL A 37 4.52 25.57 2.29
N GLN A 38 5.08 26.77 2.24
CA GLN A 38 5.89 27.33 3.33
C GLN A 38 5.08 27.50 4.62
N GLU A 39 3.85 28.03 4.52
CA GLU A 39 2.95 28.18 5.67
C GLU A 39 2.61 26.83 6.29
N LEU A 40 2.33 25.81 5.47
CA LEU A 40 2.04 24.46 5.98
C LEU A 40 3.27 23.82 6.64
N LEU A 41 4.44 23.91 6.02
CA LEU A 41 5.68 23.33 6.55
C LEU A 41 6.18 24.03 7.82
N CYS A 42 5.86 25.30 8.00
CA CYS A 42 6.18 26.09 9.20
C CYS A 42 5.09 26.02 10.29
N SER A 43 3.98 25.31 10.05
CA SER A 43 2.96 25.07 11.09
C SER A 43 3.46 24.08 12.14
N ASP A 44 2.89 24.09 13.34
CA ASP A 44 3.26 23.14 14.41
C ASP A 44 3.17 21.68 13.93
N GLN A 45 2.05 21.31 13.28
CA GLN A 45 1.87 20.00 12.66
C GLN A 45 2.94 19.72 11.59
N GLY A 46 3.27 20.71 10.77
CA GLY A 46 4.30 20.58 9.74
C GLY A 46 5.68 20.32 10.34
N LEU A 47 6.08 21.08 11.35
CA LEU A 47 7.36 20.93 12.03
C LEU A 47 7.48 19.56 12.73
N ASP A 48 6.42 19.12 13.40
CA ASP A 48 6.37 17.79 14.03
C ASP A 48 6.58 16.67 12.98
N VAL A 49 5.90 16.75 11.84
CA VAL A 49 6.07 15.75 10.76
C VAL A 49 7.47 15.82 10.17
N LEU A 50 8.01 17.02 9.93
CA LEU A 50 9.35 17.22 9.37
C LEU A 50 10.47 16.72 10.29
N GLU A 51 10.34 16.93 11.60
CA GLU A 51 11.27 16.40 12.60
C GLU A 51 11.25 14.86 12.59
N ASN A 52 10.05 14.27 12.59
CA ASN A 52 9.88 12.82 12.58
C ASN A 52 10.52 12.14 11.37
N ILE A 53 10.51 12.79 10.20
CA ILE A 53 11.14 12.26 8.98
C ILE A 53 12.59 12.71 8.80
N CYS A 54 13.17 13.40 9.80
CA CYS A 54 14.52 13.96 9.76
C CYS A 54 14.77 14.84 8.53
N PHE A 55 13.78 15.64 8.13
CA PHE A 55 13.91 16.58 7.01
C PHE A 55 15.04 17.58 7.28
N ARG A 56 15.91 17.80 6.29
CA ARG A 56 17.08 18.69 6.41
C ARG A 56 17.01 19.97 5.59
N GLY A 57 15.92 20.19 4.87
CA GLY A 57 15.71 21.43 4.12
C GLY A 57 15.25 22.56 5.03
N VAL A 58 15.22 23.77 4.48
CA VAL A 58 14.66 24.95 5.16
C VAL A 58 13.17 25.05 4.79
N PRO A 59 12.23 24.89 5.73
CA PRO A 59 10.78 24.93 5.45
C PRO A 59 10.34 26.22 4.75
N SER A 60 10.88 27.37 5.17
CA SER A 60 10.56 28.69 4.61
C SER A 60 11.07 28.92 3.19
N GLU A 61 11.99 28.09 2.70
CA GLU A 61 12.52 28.18 1.33
C GLU A 61 11.93 27.10 0.41
N SER A 62 11.03 26.27 0.93
CA SER A 62 10.42 25.19 0.17
C SER A 62 9.40 25.72 -0.83
N THR A 63 9.23 25.00 -1.94
CA THR A 63 8.40 25.40 -3.08
C THR A 63 7.45 24.29 -3.48
N VAL A 64 6.49 24.60 -4.36
CA VAL A 64 5.56 23.62 -4.95
C VAL A 64 6.31 22.46 -5.62
N GLN A 65 7.50 22.71 -6.18
CA GLN A 65 8.34 21.67 -6.80
C GLN A 65 8.96 20.70 -5.79
N SER A 66 9.04 21.10 -4.52
CA SER A 66 9.61 20.27 -3.45
C SER A 66 8.60 19.30 -2.82
N LYS A 67 7.29 19.49 -3.08
CA LYS A 67 6.20 18.71 -2.50
C LYS A 67 6.39 17.21 -2.68
N ASP A 68 6.64 16.75 -3.90
CA ASP A 68 6.75 15.32 -4.19
C ASP A 68 7.89 14.66 -3.41
N LYS A 69 8.99 15.39 -3.20
CA LYS A 69 10.12 14.92 -2.40
C LYS A 69 9.75 14.81 -0.93
N ILE A 70 9.02 15.79 -0.40
CA ILE A 70 8.56 15.80 1.00
C ILE A 70 7.55 14.68 1.22
N VAL A 71 6.54 14.55 0.35
CA VAL A 71 5.55 13.46 0.38
C VAL A 71 6.25 12.11 0.36
N ARG A 72 7.21 11.90 -0.56
CA ARG A 72 7.97 10.66 -0.63
C ARG A 72 8.76 10.39 0.65
N ALA A 73 9.37 11.41 1.25
CA ALA A 73 10.09 11.27 2.51
C ALA A 73 9.15 10.87 3.66
N VAL A 74 7.94 11.44 3.72
CA VAL A 74 6.90 11.06 4.69
C VAL A 74 6.48 9.60 4.50
N LEU A 75 6.19 9.19 3.26
CA LEU A 75 5.82 7.81 2.95
C LEU A 75 6.91 6.80 3.34
N ILE A 76 8.18 7.11 3.04
CA ILE A 76 9.30 6.25 3.43
C ILE A 76 9.43 6.19 4.96
N GLY A 77 9.33 7.34 5.64
CA GLY A 77 9.43 7.42 7.08
C GLY A 77 8.31 6.66 7.81
N ASP A 78 7.09 6.67 7.28
CA ASP A 78 5.95 5.99 7.89
C ASP A 78 5.88 4.49 7.54
N VAL A 79 5.99 4.17 6.25
CA VAL A 79 5.70 2.83 5.73
C VAL A 79 6.93 1.93 5.80
N VAL A 80 8.11 2.48 5.51
CA VAL A 80 9.32 1.67 5.26
C VAL A 80 10.25 1.63 6.47
N GLN A 81 10.44 2.76 7.16
CA GLN A 81 11.49 2.91 8.18
C GLN A 81 11.39 1.87 9.30
N GLY A 82 10.19 1.55 9.79
CA GLY A 82 9.98 0.54 10.83
C GLY A 82 10.25 -0.90 10.37
N ARG A 83 10.22 -1.16 9.06
CA ARG A 83 10.37 -2.49 8.45
C ARG A 83 11.78 -2.76 7.93
N LEU A 84 12.59 -1.72 7.72
CA LEU A 84 13.96 -1.84 7.19
C LEU A 84 14.84 -2.87 7.92
N PRO A 85 14.85 -2.96 9.27
CA PRO A 85 15.67 -3.96 9.96
C PRO A 85 15.24 -5.39 9.61
N MET A 86 13.93 -5.64 9.56
CA MET A 86 13.38 -6.95 9.25
C MET A 86 13.64 -7.34 7.77
N VAL A 87 13.50 -6.37 6.85
CA VAL A 87 13.85 -6.56 5.44
C VAL A 87 15.35 -6.87 5.29
N SER A 88 16.21 -6.16 6.03
CA SER A 88 17.66 -6.39 5.99
C SER A 88 18.02 -7.79 6.49
N GLN A 89 17.44 -8.23 7.61
CA GLN A 89 17.63 -9.59 8.14
C GLN A 89 17.15 -10.66 7.15
N LEU A 90 16.02 -10.42 6.47
CA LEU A 90 15.54 -11.33 5.43
C LEU A 90 16.52 -11.41 4.27
N MET A 91 17.03 -10.28 3.78
CA MET A 91 18.05 -10.25 2.72
C MET A 91 19.31 -11.02 3.12
N GLU A 92 19.80 -10.84 4.35
CA GLU A 92 20.96 -11.57 4.89
C GLU A 92 20.71 -13.08 4.90
N GLY A 93 19.52 -13.53 5.31
CA GLY A 93 19.15 -14.95 5.32
C GLY A 93 18.97 -15.57 3.94
N LEU A 94 18.50 -14.79 2.95
CA LEU A 94 18.28 -15.26 1.58
C LEU A 94 19.56 -15.29 0.73
N THR A 95 20.55 -14.48 1.09
CA THR A 95 21.83 -14.37 0.37
C THR A 95 22.59 -15.71 0.26
N PRO A 96 22.86 -16.46 1.34
CA PRO A 96 23.66 -17.69 1.25
C PRO A 96 22.99 -18.80 0.44
N CYS A 97 21.67 -18.78 0.32
CA CYS A 97 20.91 -19.74 -0.47
C CYS A 97 20.85 -19.38 -1.97
N GLY A 98 21.42 -18.25 -2.38
CA GLY A 98 21.33 -17.74 -3.76
C GLY A 98 19.94 -17.21 -4.14
N ILE A 99 18.99 -17.22 -3.21
CA ILE A 99 17.59 -16.83 -3.47
C ILE A 99 17.50 -15.32 -3.73
N LEU A 100 18.25 -14.50 -2.98
CA LEU A 100 18.25 -13.06 -3.20
C LEU A 100 18.71 -12.69 -4.62
N ALA A 101 19.76 -13.36 -5.12
CA ALA A 101 20.25 -13.17 -6.48
C ALA A 101 19.21 -13.62 -7.52
N ALA A 102 18.51 -14.73 -7.27
CA ALA A 102 17.43 -15.20 -8.14
C ALA A 102 16.25 -14.20 -8.18
N ILE A 103 15.84 -13.64 -7.04
CA ILE A 103 14.81 -12.58 -6.95
C ILE A 103 15.21 -11.35 -7.77
N GLN A 104 16.46 -10.90 -7.64
CA GLN A 104 16.96 -9.72 -8.35
C GLN A 104 17.11 -9.94 -9.85
N THR A 105 17.44 -11.17 -10.27
CA THR A 105 17.67 -11.50 -11.69
C THR A 105 16.36 -11.82 -12.42
N ASN A 106 15.41 -12.50 -11.76
CA ASN A 106 14.16 -12.95 -12.35
C ASN A 106 12.96 -12.54 -11.46
N PRO A 107 12.69 -11.23 -11.28
CA PRO A 107 11.69 -10.75 -10.33
C PRO A 107 10.28 -11.26 -10.63
N GLU A 108 9.89 -11.34 -11.90
CA GLU A 108 8.54 -11.81 -12.28
C GLU A 108 8.33 -13.30 -12.01
N GLU A 109 9.31 -14.14 -12.33
CA GLU A 109 9.23 -15.58 -12.04
C GLU A 109 9.22 -15.85 -10.53
N MET A 110 10.05 -15.11 -9.78
CA MET A 110 10.15 -15.24 -8.34
C MET A 110 8.93 -14.68 -7.62
N ARG A 111 8.26 -13.65 -8.18
CA ARG A 111 7.01 -13.10 -7.64
C ARG A 111 5.94 -14.18 -7.50
N ALA A 112 5.82 -15.11 -8.45
CA ALA A 112 4.85 -16.21 -8.36
C ALA A 112 5.12 -17.19 -7.19
N LEU A 113 6.37 -17.29 -6.72
CA LEU A 113 6.77 -18.18 -5.62
C LEU A 113 6.55 -17.55 -4.24
N PHE A 114 6.67 -16.22 -4.13
CA PHE A 114 6.62 -15.50 -2.84
C PHE A 114 5.33 -14.72 -2.62
N CYS A 115 4.64 -14.30 -3.68
CA CYS A 115 3.42 -13.51 -3.60
C CYS A 115 2.22 -14.37 -3.99
N ILE A 116 1.45 -14.80 -2.99
CA ILE A 116 0.26 -15.66 -3.13
C ILE A 116 -0.78 -15.08 -4.12
N ASN A 117 -0.76 -13.77 -4.37
CA ASN A 117 -1.69 -13.13 -5.30
C ASN A 117 -1.37 -13.35 -6.79
N HIS A 118 -0.25 -14.00 -7.13
CA HIS A 118 0.16 -14.23 -8.53
C HIS A 118 0.28 -15.72 -8.91
N THR A 119 -0.15 -16.66 -8.07
CA THR A 119 -0.14 -18.08 -8.43
C THR A 119 -1.06 -18.43 -9.60
N GLY A 120 -1.82 -17.47 -10.15
CA GLY A 120 -2.78 -17.75 -11.20
C GLY A 120 -3.84 -18.76 -10.76
N GLU A 121 -3.93 -19.04 -9.45
CA GLU A 121 -5.06 -19.77 -8.89
C GLU A 121 -6.26 -18.84 -9.04
N LYS A 122 -6.95 -19.01 -10.17
CA LYS A 122 -8.25 -18.40 -10.40
C LYS A 122 -9.06 -18.61 -9.13
N LEU A 123 -9.62 -17.53 -8.63
CA LEU A 123 -10.66 -17.57 -7.62
C LEU A 123 -11.81 -18.38 -8.22
N ASP A 124 -11.82 -19.68 -7.96
CA ASP A 124 -12.88 -20.57 -8.38
C ASP A 124 -14.10 -20.34 -7.47
N GLU A 125 -15.27 -20.80 -7.94
CA GLU A 125 -16.55 -20.60 -7.25
C GLU A 125 -16.49 -21.10 -5.80
N ASP A 126 -15.86 -22.25 -5.58
CA ASP A 126 -15.74 -22.86 -4.26
C ASP A 126 -14.86 -22.04 -3.31
N ARG A 127 -13.71 -21.53 -3.77
CA ARG A 127 -12.84 -20.65 -2.97
C ARG A 127 -13.51 -19.33 -2.68
N PHE A 128 -14.21 -18.75 -3.67
CA PHE A 128 -14.97 -17.51 -3.48
C PHE A 128 -16.06 -17.67 -2.43
N MET A 129 -16.83 -18.75 -2.48
CA MET A 129 -17.86 -19.08 -1.50
C MET A 129 -17.30 -19.17 -0.08
N ASN A 130 -16.09 -19.71 0.06
CA ASN A 130 -15.43 -19.90 1.35
C ASN A 130 -14.85 -18.59 1.93
N LEU A 131 -14.77 -17.50 1.16
CA LEU A 131 -14.34 -16.19 1.68
C LEU A 131 -15.43 -15.49 2.51
N PHE A 132 -16.70 -15.87 2.35
CA PHE A 132 -17.81 -15.23 3.03
C PHE A 132 -18.33 -16.08 4.19
N LYS A 133 -18.38 -15.48 5.37
CA LYS A 133 -19.15 -16.02 6.49
C LYS A 133 -20.56 -15.43 6.46
N VAL A 134 -21.47 -16.10 5.75
CA VAL A 134 -22.86 -15.65 5.63
C VAL A 134 -23.67 -16.08 6.85
N ASN A 135 -24.22 -15.11 7.57
CA ASN A 135 -25.16 -15.35 8.67
C ASN A 135 -26.59 -15.33 8.11
N PHE A 136 -27.21 -16.50 7.99
CA PHE A 136 -28.60 -16.62 7.57
C PHE A 136 -29.58 -16.42 8.73
N SER A 137 -30.78 -15.96 8.42
CA SER A 137 -31.90 -15.94 9.36
C SER A 137 -32.21 -17.34 9.90
N GLN A 138 -32.64 -17.43 11.16
CA GLN A 138 -33.06 -18.72 11.75
C GLN A 138 -34.42 -19.20 11.22
N GLU A 139 -35.25 -18.29 10.72
CA GLU A 139 -36.56 -18.60 10.16
C GLU A 139 -36.42 -19.27 8.77
N GLN A 140 -36.92 -20.50 8.65
CA GLN A 140 -36.63 -21.38 7.51
C GLN A 140 -37.10 -20.82 6.15
N GLN A 141 -38.22 -20.11 6.11
CA GLN A 141 -38.72 -19.48 4.88
C GLN A 141 -37.87 -18.28 4.43
N LYS A 142 -37.29 -17.54 5.38
CA LYS A 142 -36.39 -16.41 5.10
C LYS A 142 -35.01 -16.92 4.70
N LYS A 143 -34.48 -17.90 5.42
CA LYS A 143 -33.23 -18.59 5.08
C LYS A 143 -33.22 -19.14 3.66
N ALA A 144 -34.32 -19.76 3.21
CA ALA A 144 -34.42 -20.29 1.86
C ALA A 144 -34.32 -19.20 0.78
N LYS A 145 -34.93 -18.03 1.01
CA LYS A 145 -34.83 -16.88 0.12
C LYS A 145 -33.43 -16.27 0.13
N GLU A 146 -32.85 -16.08 1.31
CA GLU A 146 -31.50 -15.54 1.49
C GLU A 146 -30.43 -16.42 0.83
N MET A 147 -30.56 -17.75 0.96
CA MET A 147 -29.65 -18.70 0.34
C MET A 147 -29.75 -18.67 -1.19
N ASN A 148 -30.96 -18.50 -1.73
CA ASN A 148 -31.15 -18.34 -3.17
C ASN A 148 -30.54 -17.03 -3.69
N THR A 149 -30.72 -15.93 -2.95
CA THR A 149 -30.08 -14.64 -3.26
C THR A 149 -28.56 -14.74 -3.21
N TYR A 150 -28.00 -15.39 -2.18
CA TYR A 150 -26.57 -15.60 -2.04
C TYR A 150 -25.99 -16.42 -3.20
N ASN A 151 -26.62 -17.54 -3.56
CA ASN A 151 -26.20 -18.35 -4.70
C ASN A 151 -26.28 -17.58 -6.03
N SER A 152 -27.31 -16.74 -6.20
CA SER A 152 -27.45 -15.89 -7.39
C SER A 152 -26.35 -14.83 -7.46
N PHE A 153 -25.99 -14.23 -6.33
CA PHE A 153 -24.89 -13.27 -6.22
C PHE A 153 -23.54 -13.90 -6.54
N VAL A 154 -23.26 -15.09 -6.00
CA VAL A 154 -22.00 -15.80 -6.26
C VAL A 154 -21.91 -16.25 -7.71
N THR A 155 -22.99 -16.81 -8.25
CA THR A 155 -23.07 -17.15 -9.68
C THR A 155 -22.82 -15.91 -10.53
N MET A 156 -23.43 -14.76 -10.22
CA MET A 156 -23.20 -13.52 -10.97
C MET A 156 -21.72 -13.11 -10.95
N LEU A 157 -21.05 -13.21 -9.81
CA LEU A 157 -19.64 -12.85 -9.67
C LEU A 157 -18.70 -13.84 -10.37
N ALA A 158 -19.04 -15.13 -10.39
CA ALA A 158 -18.29 -16.14 -11.13
C ALA A 158 -18.36 -15.96 -12.65
N TRP A 159 -19.44 -15.36 -13.17
CA TRP A 159 -19.66 -15.11 -14.60
C TRP A 159 -19.22 -13.71 -15.07
N LEU A 160 -18.84 -12.82 -14.16
CA LEU A 160 -18.22 -11.55 -14.55
C LEU A 160 -16.81 -11.84 -15.09
N PRO A 161 -16.48 -11.45 -16.33
CA PRO A 161 -15.09 -11.47 -16.75
C PRO A 161 -14.35 -10.49 -15.86
N MET A 162 -13.60 -11.02 -14.89
CA MET A 162 -12.63 -10.22 -14.15
C MET A 162 -11.64 -9.72 -15.18
N LYS A 163 -11.85 -8.49 -15.68
CA LYS A 163 -10.85 -7.77 -16.45
C LYS A 163 -9.69 -7.59 -15.51
N VAL A 164 -8.71 -8.48 -15.62
CA VAL A 164 -7.39 -8.25 -15.08
C VAL A 164 -6.92 -6.99 -15.82
N HIS A 165 -6.87 -5.87 -15.10
CA HIS A 165 -6.12 -4.72 -15.58
C HIS A 165 -4.66 -5.17 -15.57
N GLU A 166 -4.17 -5.60 -16.73
CA GLU A 166 -2.73 -5.67 -16.97
C GLU A 166 -2.20 -4.22 -16.82
N PRO A 167 -1.20 -3.99 -15.94
CA PRO A 167 -0.42 -2.76 -15.96
C PRO A 167 0.45 -2.68 -17.22
#